data_AF-A0A8J6LKR5-F1
#
_entry.id   AF-A0A8J6LKR5-F1
#
_cell.length_a   1.000
_cell.length_b   1.000
_cell.length_c   1.000
_cell.angle_alpha   90.00
_cell.angle_beta   90.00
_cell.angle_gamma   90.00
#
_symmetry.space_group_name_H-M   'P 1'
#
loop_
_entity.id
_entity.type
_entity.pdbx_description
1 polymer ?
#
loop_
_entity_poly.entity_id
_entity_poly.type
_entity_poly.pdbx_seq_one_letter_code
_entity_poly.pdbx_strand_id
1 'polypeptide(L)'
;VLEQLRKLVDSVPGLALTVGWLSGWLAESRRELKVAQEIYEQTLAASPHRDEISLHRARLQHAYGRFLLNSSSRKDAKKLLRVAHHHYADLGAHPYLEACDRDLESAGLQILDEAPNHLLSLTDREREVANLVKRGITNAEMVQELHVSAKTVEHHLSNIYAKYNVHSRQKLRKLLSPLSESTRE
;
A
#
# COMPACT_ATOMS: atom_id res chain seq x y z
N VAL A 1 -0.07 13.26 26.57
CA VAL A 1 0.08 13.60 25.13
C VAL A 1 -0.63 12.61 24.21
N LEU A 2 -0.23 11.33 24.10
CA LEU A 2 -0.92 10.38 23.20
C LEU A 2 -2.42 10.22 23.50
N GLU A 3 -2.80 10.14 24.78
CA GLU A 3 -4.20 10.07 25.19
C GLU A 3 -5.02 11.31 24.77
N GLN A 4 -4.39 12.49 24.75
CA GLN A 4 -5.04 13.72 24.29
C GLN A 4 -5.21 13.72 22.77
N LEU A 5 -4.22 13.22 22.03
CA LEU A 5 -4.30 13.07 20.57
C LEU A 5 -5.36 12.05 20.16
N ARG A 6 -5.51 10.95 20.92
CA ARG A 6 -6.53 9.92 20.64
C ARG A 6 -7.95 10.48 20.71
N LYS A 7 -8.23 11.38 21.65
CA LYS A 7 -9.53 12.08 21.77
C LYS A 7 -9.84 13.00 20.59
N LEU A 8 -8.83 13.41 19.83
CA LEU A 8 -8.98 14.28 18.67
C LEU A 8 -9.14 13.52 17.36
N VAL A 9 -8.95 12.19 17.36
CA VAL A 9 -9.02 11.36 16.15
C VAL A 9 -10.40 11.46 15.48
N ASP A 10 -11.48 11.47 16.26
CA ASP A 10 -12.85 11.59 15.74
C ASP A 10 -13.09 12.93 15.03
N SER A 11 -12.39 13.98 15.47
CA SER A 11 -12.47 15.32 14.88
C SER A 11 -11.47 15.57 13.74
N VAL A 12 -10.40 14.77 13.66
CA VAL A 12 -9.33 14.90 12.66
C VAL A 12 -8.94 13.51 12.16
N PRO A 13 -9.63 12.97 11.14
CA PRO A 13 -9.44 11.60 10.66
C PRO A 13 -7.98 11.27 10.28
N GLY A 14 -7.23 12.26 9.75
CA GLY A 14 -5.81 12.10 9.40
C GLY A 14 -4.88 11.80 10.59
N LEU A 15 -5.31 12.08 11.83
CA LEU A 15 -4.52 11.75 13.03
C LEU A 15 -4.59 10.27 13.40
N ALA A 16 -5.59 9.52 12.95
CA ALA A 16 -5.78 8.11 13.32
C ALA A 16 -4.52 7.27 13.06
N LEU A 17 -3.98 7.37 11.85
CA LEU A 17 -2.77 6.64 11.42
C LEU A 17 -1.53 7.05 12.22
N THR A 18 -1.40 8.35 12.52
CA THR A 18 -0.26 8.88 13.28
C THR A 18 -0.33 8.43 14.74
N VAL A 19 -1.52 8.47 15.36
CA VAL A 19 -1.75 8.00 16.72
C VAL A 19 -1.52 6.50 16.81
N GLY A 20 -2.02 5.71 15.87
CA GLY A 20 -1.77 4.28 15.81
C GLY A 20 -0.29 3.95 15.66
N TRP A 21 0.42 4.64 14.76
CA TRP A 21 1.87 4.47 14.59
C TRP A 21 2.64 4.73 15.89
N LEU A 22 2.40 5.87 16.53
CA LEU A 22 3.08 6.22 17.78
C LEU A 22 2.70 5.28 18.94
N SER A 23 1.46 4.81 18.97
CA SER A 23 0.98 3.88 20.00
C SER A 23 1.63 2.51 19.84
N GLY A 24 1.74 2.01 18.61
CA GLY A 24 2.46 0.77 18.30
C GLY A 24 3.94 0.87 18.67
N TRP A 25 4.61 1.96 18.26
CA TRP A 25 6.02 2.20 18.60
C TRP A 25 6.26 2.30 20.11
N LEU A 26 5.34 2.91 20.86
CA LEU A 26 5.42 2.95 22.32
C LEU A 26 5.29 1.55 22.93
N ALA A 27 4.37 0.72 22.44
CA ALA A 27 4.23 -0.67 22.89
C ALA A 27 5.51 -1.49 22.57
N GLU A 28 6.13 -1.28 21.41
CA GLU A 28 7.44 -1.88 21.07
C GLU A 28 8.52 -1.47 22.08
N SER A 29 8.61 -0.18 22.43
CA SER A 29 9.60 0.32 23.40
C SER A 29 9.44 -0.30 24.80
N ARG A 30 8.21 -0.71 25.14
CA ARG A 30 7.87 -1.41 26.39
C ARG A 30 8.02 -2.93 26.29
N ARG A 31 8.44 -3.45 25.13
CA ARG A 31 8.52 -4.88 24.81
C ARG A 31 7.18 -5.63 24.87
N GLU A 32 6.07 -4.91 24.69
CA GLU A 32 4.71 -5.46 24.63
C GLU A 32 4.38 -5.91 23.20
N LEU A 33 5.10 -6.91 22.67
CA LEU A 33 5.11 -7.22 21.23
C LEU A 33 3.72 -7.58 20.67
N LYS A 34 2.91 -8.35 21.41
CA LYS A 34 1.54 -8.70 20.97
C LYS A 34 0.65 -7.46 20.87
N VAL A 35 0.72 -6.58 21.86
CA VAL A 35 -0.05 -5.33 21.90
C VAL A 35 0.37 -4.41 20.75
N ALA A 36 1.67 -4.30 20.49
CA ALA A 36 2.19 -3.53 19.36
C ALA A 36 1.62 -4.04 18.02
N GLN A 37 1.65 -5.36 17.80
CA GLN A 37 1.10 -5.98 16.60
C GLN A 37 -0.40 -5.68 16.44
N GLU A 38 -1.19 -5.90 17.49
CA GLU A 38 -2.63 -5.66 17.47
C GLU A 38 -2.97 -4.20 17.14
N ILE A 39 -2.23 -3.24 17.73
CA ILE A 39 -2.41 -1.80 17.43
C ILE A 39 -2.15 -1.52 15.95
N TYR A 40 -1.07 -2.05 15.38
CA TYR A 40 -0.74 -1.83 13.97
C TYR A 40 -1.81 -2.40 13.03
N GLU A 41 -2.24 -3.64 13.28
CA GLU A 41 -3.25 -4.32 12.47
C GLU A 41 -4.61 -3.61 12.54
N GLN A 42 -5.07 -3.28 13.74
CA GLN A 42 -6.34 -2.58 13.94
C GLN A 42 -6.34 -1.20 13.31
N THR A 43 -5.24 -0.45 13.43
CA THR A 43 -5.14 0.89 12.83
C THR A 43 -5.19 0.82 11.30
N LEU A 44 -4.47 -0.13 10.70
CA LEU A 44 -4.46 -0.32 9.24
C LEU A 44 -5.81 -0.79 8.68
N ALA A 45 -6.55 -1.60 9.44
CA ALA A 45 -7.86 -2.12 9.07
C ALA A 45 -8.99 -1.09 9.26
N ALA A 46 -8.94 -0.28 10.32
CA ALA A 46 -9.98 0.67 10.66
C ALA A 46 -9.98 1.94 9.80
N SER A 47 -8.84 2.27 9.19
CA SER A 47 -8.70 3.46 8.36
C SER A 47 -8.84 3.05 6.88
N PRO A 48 -9.87 3.49 6.13
CA PRO A 48 -10.00 3.23 4.70
C PRO A 48 -9.33 4.31 3.84
N HIS A 49 -8.71 3.89 2.73
CA HIS A 49 -7.91 4.74 1.81
C HIS A 49 -8.56 6.03 1.25
N ARG A 50 -9.87 6.23 1.40
CA ARG A 50 -10.62 7.29 0.68
C ARG A 50 -10.29 8.72 1.12
N ASP A 51 -9.95 8.94 2.39
CA ASP A 51 -9.77 10.30 2.96
C ASP A 51 -8.40 10.50 3.64
N GLU A 52 -7.46 9.58 3.42
CA GLU A 52 -6.21 9.52 4.17
C GLU A 52 -5.03 10.17 3.45
N ILE A 53 -4.20 10.86 4.23
CA ILE A 53 -2.89 11.33 3.79
C ILE A 53 -1.98 10.12 3.57
N SER A 54 -1.66 9.83 2.31
CA SER A 54 -0.89 8.64 1.90
C SER A 54 0.44 8.49 2.63
N LEU A 55 1.07 9.61 3.03
CA LEU A 55 2.31 9.61 3.81
C LEU A 55 2.15 8.96 5.19
N HIS A 56 1.05 9.25 5.91
CA HIS A 56 0.86 8.69 7.26
C HIS A 56 0.62 7.19 7.21
N ARG A 57 -0.08 6.70 6.18
CA ARG A 57 -0.27 5.28 5.95
C ARG A 57 1.06 4.60 5.63
N ALA A 58 1.86 5.19 4.75
CA ALA A 58 3.18 4.67 4.40
C ALA A 58 4.07 4.54 5.64
N ARG A 59 4.06 5.54 6.53
CA ARG A 59 4.81 5.49 7.80
C ARG A 59 4.34 4.40 8.74
N LEU A 60 3.02 4.20 8.86
CA LEU A 60 2.45 3.12 9.67
C LEU A 60 2.84 1.74 9.13
N GLN A 61 2.74 1.54 7.82
CA GLN A 61 3.13 0.29 7.15
C GLN A 61 4.63 0.02 7.26
N HIS A 62 5.47 1.05 7.11
CA HIS A 62 6.92 0.94 7.26
C HIS A 62 7.28 0.54 8.70
N ALA A 63 6.71 1.20 9.70
CA ALA A 63 6.93 0.85 11.10
C ALA A 63 6.46 -0.58 11.41
N TYR A 64 5.27 -0.97 10.95
CA TYR A 64 4.76 -2.31 11.19
C TYR A 64 5.61 -3.38 10.48
N GLY A 65 6.06 -3.11 9.25
CA GLY A 65 6.97 -3.98 8.51
C GLY A 65 8.29 -4.18 9.26
N ARG A 66 8.90 -3.11 9.78
CA ARG A 66 10.12 -3.18 10.60
C ARG A 66 9.91 -3.97 11.89
N PHE A 67 8.77 -3.78 12.55
CA PHE A 67 8.40 -4.57 13.72
C PHE A 67 8.37 -6.06 13.39
N LEU A 68 7.71 -6.46 12.30
CA LEU A 68 7.57 -7.87 11.90
C LEU A 68 8.89 -8.53 11.49
N LEU A 69 9.87 -7.76 10.99
CA LEU A 69 11.22 -8.27 10.74
C LEU A 69 11.88 -8.79 12.02
N ASN A 70 11.58 -8.16 13.16
CA ASN A 70 12.19 -8.45 14.45
C ASN A 70 11.38 -9.46 15.28
N SER A 71 10.08 -9.61 15.03
CA SER A 71 9.17 -10.28 15.97
C SER A 71 8.56 -11.61 15.49
N SER A 72 8.29 -11.82 14.20
CA SER A 72 7.50 -13.01 13.82
C SER A 72 7.45 -13.42 12.33
N SER A 73 7.32 -12.51 11.36
CA SER A 73 7.00 -12.89 9.96
C SER A 73 7.73 -12.04 8.90
N ARG A 74 8.84 -12.57 8.37
CA ARG A 74 9.60 -11.93 7.28
C ARG A 74 8.79 -11.76 5.99
N LYS A 75 7.88 -12.70 5.70
CA LYS A 75 7.06 -12.67 4.49
C LYS A 75 6.07 -11.50 4.53
N ASP A 76 5.40 -11.28 5.66
CA ASP A 76 4.44 -10.20 5.80
C ASP A 76 5.14 -8.85 5.99
N ALA A 77 6.29 -8.83 6.67
CA ALA A 77 7.18 -7.68 6.68
C ALA A 77 7.56 -7.21 5.27
N LYS A 78 8.01 -8.12 4.37
CA LYS A 78 8.36 -7.79 2.98
C LYS A 78 7.18 -7.15 2.24
N LYS A 79 5.96 -7.66 2.42
CA LYS A 79 4.77 -7.09 1.78
C LYS A 79 4.51 -5.66 2.25
N LEU A 80 4.53 -5.42 3.55
CA LEU A 80 4.28 -4.10 4.13
C LEU A 80 5.34 -3.08 3.73
N LEU A 81 6.62 -3.46 3.79
CA LEU A 81 7.73 -2.61 3.39
C LEU A 81 7.67 -2.24 1.90
N ARG A 82 7.31 -3.19 1.02
CA ARG A 82 7.11 -2.88 -0.41
C ARG A 82 5.97 -1.89 -0.64
N VAL A 83 4.85 -2.03 0.07
CA VAL A 83 3.72 -1.09 -0.05
C VAL A 83 4.11 0.29 0.45
N ALA A 84 4.80 0.38 1.59
CA ALA A 84 5.32 1.65 2.11
C ALA A 84 6.31 2.31 1.13
N HIS A 85 7.24 1.54 0.57
CA HIS A 85 8.18 2.01 -0.45
C HIS A 85 7.44 2.59 -1.66
N HIS A 86 6.42 1.89 -2.20
CA HIS A 86 5.62 2.42 -3.31
C HIS A 86 4.95 3.76 -2.96
N HIS A 87 4.35 3.88 -1.77
CA HIS A 87 3.77 5.15 -1.36
C HIS A 87 4.79 6.27 -1.24
N TYR A 88 5.99 5.99 -0.71
CA TYR A 88 7.04 7.00 -0.66
C TYR A 88 7.53 7.40 -2.05
N ALA A 89 7.60 6.46 -3.00
CA ALA A 89 7.97 6.72 -4.38
C ALA A 89 6.95 7.61 -5.09
N ASP A 90 5.66 7.29 -4.97
CA ASP A 90 4.56 8.08 -5.53
C ASP A 90 4.54 9.51 -4.99
N LEU A 91 4.95 9.70 -3.73
CA LEU A 91 5.04 11.01 -3.07
C LEU A 91 6.37 11.75 -3.32
N GLY A 92 7.36 11.13 -3.96
CA GLY A 92 8.71 11.69 -4.10
C GLY A 92 9.44 11.88 -2.75
N ALA A 93 9.08 11.08 -1.74
CA ALA A 93 9.56 11.20 -0.37
C ALA A 93 10.93 10.51 -0.18
N HIS A 94 11.95 11.00 -0.89
CA HIS A 94 13.27 10.36 -1.01
C HIS A 94 13.93 9.94 0.31
N PRO A 95 13.94 10.75 1.40
CA PRO A 95 14.54 10.32 2.67
C PRO A 95 13.85 9.08 3.27
N TYR A 96 12.55 8.89 2.99
CA TYR A 96 11.79 7.74 3.45
C TYR A 96 12.01 6.50 2.58
N LEU A 97 12.24 6.68 1.27
CA LEU A 97 12.63 5.60 0.37
C LEU A 97 13.94 4.97 0.82
N GLU A 98 14.99 5.78 0.98
CA GLU A 98 16.30 5.29 1.40
C GLU A 98 16.25 4.57 2.76
N ALA A 99 15.40 5.06 3.68
CA ALA A 99 15.18 4.38 4.95
C ALA A 99 14.51 3.02 4.77
N CYS A 100 13.50 2.93 3.91
CA CYS A 100 12.80 1.69 3.60
C CYS A 100 13.70 0.68 2.88
N ASP A 101 14.57 1.15 1.98
CA ASP A 101 15.56 0.33 1.27
C ASP A 101 16.58 -0.27 2.24
N ARG A 102 17.15 0.53 3.15
CA ARG A 102 18.06 0.03 4.19
C ARG A 102 17.41 -1.04 5.07
N ASP A 103 16.15 -0.85 5.46
CA ASP A 103 15.43 -1.84 6.27
C ASP A 103 15.20 -3.15 5.48
N LEU A 104 14.85 -3.07 4.18
CA LEU A 104 14.72 -4.23 3.29
C LEU A 104 16.05 -4.97 3.11
N GLU A 105 17.14 -4.24 2.88
CA GLU A 105 18.49 -4.79 2.71
C GLU A 105 18.98 -5.48 3.99
N SER A 106 18.85 -4.81 5.15
CA SER A 106 19.29 -5.34 6.45
C SER A 106 18.57 -6.62 6.87
N ALA A 107 17.36 -6.85 6.36
CA ALA A 107 16.58 -8.06 6.58
C ALA A 107 17.10 -9.28 5.80
N GLY A 108 18.15 -9.13 4.98
CA GLY A 108 18.59 -10.14 4.01
C GLY A 108 17.54 -10.43 2.95
N LEU A 109 16.54 -9.55 2.81
CA LEU A 109 15.54 -9.60 1.77
C LEU A 109 16.15 -8.92 0.55
N GLN A 110 17.03 -9.63 -0.16
CA GLN A 110 17.38 -9.19 -1.51
C GLN A 110 16.08 -8.98 -2.28
N ILE A 111 15.92 -7.78 -2.87
CA ILE A 111 14.96 -7.55 -3.93
C ILE A 111 15.49 -8.32 -5.15
N LEU A 112 15.52 -9.65 -5.07
CA LEU A 112 15.47 -10.44 -6.27
C LEU A 112 14.10 -10.14 -6.84
N ASP A 113 14.09 -9.65 -8.08
CA ASP A 113 12.94 -9.43 -8.94
C ASP A 113 12.13 -10.73 -9.08
N GLU A 114 11.45 -11.15 -8.02
CA GLU A 114 10.36 -12.08 -8.09
C GLU A 114 9.22 -11.31 -8.74
N ALA A 115 9.06 -11.59 -10.04
CA ALA A 115 8.02 -11.12 -10.95
C ALA A 115 6.83 -10.59 -10.15
N PRO A 116 6.53 -9.29 -10.24
CA PRO A 116 5.78 -8.66 -9.17
C PRO A 116 4.41 -9.31 -9.11
N ASN A 117 4.01 -9.74 -7.91
CA ASN A 117 2.66 -10.17 -7.62
C ASN A 117 1.77 -8.89 -7.65
N HIS A 118 1.65 -8.28 -8.83
CA HIS A 118 1.17 -6.92 -9.05
C HIS A 118 -0.29 -6.75 -8.60
N LEU A 119 -1.06 -7.85 -8.58
CA LEU A 119 -2.43 -7.89 -8.09
C LEU A 119 -2.55 -7.73 -6.56
N LEU A 120 -1.49 -7.97 -5.79
CA LEU A 120 -1.47 -7.73 -4.34
C LEU A 120 -1.00 -6.31 -3.98
N SER A 121 -0.46 -5.55 -4.94
CA SER A 121 0.01 -4.16 -4.73
C SER A 121 -1.05 -3.09 -5.05
N LEU A 122 -2.17 -3.49 -5.65
CA LEU A 122 -3.27 -2.59 -5.96
C LEU A 122 -4.16 -2.39 -4.74
N THR A 123 -4.43 -1.13 -4.43
CA THR A 123 -5.53 -0.73 -3.54
C THR A 123 -6.86 -1.22 -4.09
N ASP A 124 -7.90 -1.31 -3.26
CA ASP A 124 -9.22 -1.78 -3.71
C ASP A 124 -9.75 -0.97 -4.89
N ARG A 125 -9.49 0.34 -4.89
CA ARG A 125 -9.92 1.22 -5.97
C ARG A 125 -9.15 1.00 -7.27
N GLU A 126 -7.85 0.82 -7.18
CA GLU A 126 -7.03 0.45 -8.34
C GLU A 126 -7.37 -0.95 -8.84
N ARG A 127 -7.78 -1.86 -7.97
CA ARG A 127 -8.24 -3.21 -8.33
C ARG A 127 -9.56 -3.15 -9.10
N GLU A 128 -10.51 -2.34 -8.67
CA GLU A 128 -11.73 -2.06 -9.42
C GLU A 128 -11.40 -1.48 -10.81
N VAL A 129 -10.57 -0.43 -10.87
CA VAL A 129 -10.14 0.18 -12.14
C VAL A 129 -9.41 -0.84 -13.03
N ALA A 130 -8.50 -1.65 -12.47
CA ALA A 130 -7.80 -2.69 -13.21
C ALA A 130 -8.74 -3.78 -13.74
N ASN A 131 -9.77 -4.16 -12.98
CA ASN A 131 -10.81 -5.09 -13.45
C ASN A 131 -11.61 -4.51 -14.62
N LEU A 132 -11.92 -3.21 -14.60
CA LEU A 132 -12.58 -2.53 -15.71
C LEU A 132 -11.67 -2.42 -16.95
N VAL A 133 -10.37 -2.16 -16.76
CA VAL A 133 -9.37 -2.21 -17.83
C VAL A 133 -9.27 -3.60 -18.45
N LYS A 134 -9.28 -4.65 -17.62
CA LYS A 134 -9.28 -6.05 -18.05
C LYS A 134 -10.51 -6.37 -18.92
N ARG A 135 -11.68 -5.84 -18.54
CA ARG A 135 -12.95 -5.94 -19.29
C ARG A 135 -12.99 -5.09 -20.56
N GLY A 136 -12.01 -4.22 -20.79
CA GLY A 136 -11.93 -3.38 -21.99
C GLY A 136 -12.77 -2.10 -21.93
N ILE A 137 -13.31 -1.74 -20.76
CA ILE A 137 -14.13 -0.54 -20.54
C ILE A 137 -13.30 0.72 -20.83
N THR A 138 -13.86 1.76 -21.43
CA THR A 138 -13.16 3.02 -21.73
C THR A 138 -13.07 3.95 -20.51
N ASN A 139 -12.26 5.02 -20.58
CA ASN A 139 -12.18 6.00 -19.49
C ASN A 139 -13.52 6.74 -19.28
N ALA A 140 -14.24 7.04 -20.36
CA ALA A 140 -15.54 7.70 -20.28
C ALA A 140 -16.60 6.79 -19.63
N GLU A 141 -16.60 5.50 -19.96
CA GLU A 141 -17.50 4.53 -19.34
C GLU A 141 -17.12 4.25 -17.88
N MET A 142 -15.81 4.20 -17.57
CA MET A 142 -15.33 4.08 -16.18
C MET A 142 -15.80 5.24 -15.31
N VAL A 143 -15.80 6.48 -15.82
CA VAL A 143 -16.34 7.65 -15.11
C VAL A 143 -17.79 7.42 -14.68
N GLN A 144 -18.60 6.83 -15.56
CA GLN A 144 -20.01 6.52 -15.28
C GLN A 144 -20.15 5.34 -14.31
N GLU A 145 -19.47 4.21 -14.58
CA GLU A 145 -19.57 2.99 -13.76
C GLU A 145 -19.05 3.19 -12.33
N LEU A 146 -18.06 4.07 -12.17
CA LEU A 146 -17.39 4.31 -10.90
C LEU A 146 -17.85 5.58 -10.19
N HIS A 147 -18.73 6.39 -10.79
CA HIS A 147 -19.20 7.70 -10.32
C HIS A 147 -18.06 8.63 -9.86
N VAL A 148 -17.01 8.79 -10.67
CA VAL A 148 -15.85 9.66 -10.38
C VAL A 148 -15.45 10.51 -11.58
N SER A 149 -14.67 11.56 -11.37
CA SER A 149 -14.19 12.42 -12.47
C SER A 149 -13.21 11.70 -13.41
N ALA A 150 -13.11 12.17 -14.66
CA ALA A 150 -12.11 11.67 -15.62
C ALA A 150 -10.68 11.78 -15.09
N LYS A 151 -10.36 12.90 -14.42
CA LYS A 151 -9.07 13.13 -13.76
C LYS A 151 -8.78 12.09 -12.67
N THR A 152 -9.81 11.63 -11.96
CA THR A 152 -9.67 10.57 -10.94
C THR A 152 -9.38 9.21 -11.59
N VAL A 153 -10.04 8.90 -12.71
CA VAL A 153 -9.75 7.67 -13.49
C VAL A 153 -8.31 7.70 -14.03
N GLU A 154 -7.88 8.84 -14.59
CA GLU A 154 -6.50 9.03 -15.07
C GLU A 154 -5.47 8.87 -13.96
N HIS A 155 -5.75 9.43 -12.78
CA HIS A 155 -4.88 9.28 -11.61
C HIS A 155 -4.74 7.80 -11.20
N HIS A 156 -5.85 7.07 -11.08
CA HIS A 156 -5.79 5.63 -10.78
C HIS A 156 -5.05 4.84 -11.86
N LEU A 157 -5.25 5.14 -13.13
CA LEU A 157 -4.53 4.49 -14.23
C LEU A 157 -3.03 4.79 -14.20
N SER A 158 -2.63 6.03 -13.90
CA SER A 158 -1.23 6.42 -13.76
C SER A 158 -0.55 5.63 -12.64
N ASN A 159 -1.20 5.49 -11.49
CA ASN A 159 -0.66 4.72 -10.37
C ASN A 159 -0.57 3.23 -10.72
N ILE A 160 -1.58 2.67 -11.40
CA ILE A 160 -1.53 1.28 -11.87
C ILE A 160 -0.40 1.10 -12.88
N TYR A 161 -0.21 2.02 -13.81
CA TYR A 161 0.88 1.99 -14.80
C TYR A 161 2.26 2.00 -14.13
N ALA A 162 2.46 2.86 -13.13
CA ALA A 162 3.69 2.87 -12.33
C ALA A 162 3.90 1.54 -11.60
N LYS A 163 2.86 1.02 -10.92
CA LYS A 163 2.91 -0.26 -10.17
C LYS A 163 3.15 -1.49 -11.06
N TYR A 164 2.74 -1.44 -12.33
CA TYR A 164 2.93 -2.51 -13.31
C TYR A 164 4.12 -2.26 -14.25
N ASN A 165 4.83 -1.14 -14.09
CA ASN A 165 5.91 -0.69 -14.97
C ASN A 165 5.53 -0.74 -16.47
N VAL A 166 4.34 -0.23 -16.80
CA VAL A 166 3.81 -0.21 -18.17
C VAL A 166 3.38 1.18 -18.57
N HIS A 167 3.55 1.49 -19.86
CA HIS A 167 3.24 2.81 -20.43
C HIS A 167 2.04 2.76 -21.39
N SER A 168 1.34 1.63 -21.47
CA SER A 168 0.18 1.50 -22.35
C SER A 168 -0.92 0.65 -21.74
N ARG A 169 -2.16 1.08 -21.99
CA ARG A 169 -3.38 0.36 -21.63
C ARG A 169 -3.38 -1.07 -22.16
N GLN A 170 -2.90 -1.27 -23.38
CA GLN A 170 -2.81 -2.59 -24.01
C GLN A 170 -1.83 -3.51 -23.29
N LYS A 171 -0.64 -3.02 -22.92
CA LYS A 171 0.33 -3.77 -22.12
C LYS A 171 -0.23 -4.09 -20.74
N LEU A 172 -0.85 -3.12 -20.08
CA LEU A 172 -1.52 -3.34 -18.79
C LEU A 172 -2.58 -4.43 -18.90
N ARG A 173 -3.47 -4.35 -19.91
CA ARG A 173 -4.52 -5.35 -20.12
C ARG A 173 -3.94 -6.75 -20.32
N LYS A 174 -2.84 -6.88 -21.09
CA LYS A 174 -2.15 -8.16 -21.30
C LYS A 174 -1.60 -8.76 -20.00
N LEU A 175 -1.09 -7.93 -19.10
CA LEU A 175 -0.60 -8.36 -17.78
C LEU A 175 -1.72 -8.70 -16.80
N LEU A 176 -2.88 -8.05 -16.91
CA LEU A 176 -4.05 -8.28 -16.05
C LEU A 176 -4.92 -9.47 -16.48
N SER A 177 -4.87 -9.83 -17.77
CA SER A 177 -5.44 -11.07 -18.25
C SER A 177 -4.63 -12.25 -17.69
N PRO A 178 -5.26 -13.30 -17.13
CA PRO A 178 -4.53 -14.53 -16.85
C PRO A 178 -3.86 -14.96 -18.14
N LEU A 179 -2.61 -15.45 -18.05
CA LEU A 179 -1.99 -16.20 -19.13
C LEU A 179 -2.99 -17.30 -19.52
N SER A 180 -3.74 -17.08 -20.58
CA SER A 180 -4.55 -18.12 -21.19
C SER A 180 -3.60 -19.27 -21.45
N GLU A 181 -3.93 -20.43 -20.90
CA GLU A 181 -3.30 -21.72 -21.16
C GLU A 181 -2.83 -21.75 -22.62
N SER A 182 -1.52 -21.60 -22.80
CA SER A 182 -0.89 -21.87 -24.07
C SER A 182 -0.95 -23.38 -24.25
N THR A 183 -1.95 -23.83 -24.99
CA THR A 183 -1.94 -24.98 -25.88
C THR A 183 -0.71 -25.89 -25.76
N ARG A 184 -0.93 -27.10 -25.23
CA ARG A 184 -0.34 -28.36 -25.70
C ARG A 184 -1.48 -29.39 -25.64
N GLU A 185 -2.05 -29.67 -26.81
CA GLU A 185 -1.91 -30.95 -27.51
C GLU A 185 -2.72 -32.06 -26.85
#